data_AF-L5MJW1-F1
#
_entry.id   AF-L5MJW1-F1
#
_cell.length_a   1.000
_cell.length_b   1.000
_cell.length_c   1.000
_cell.angle_alpha   90.00
_cell.angle_beta   90.00
_cell.angle_gamma   90.00
#
_symmetry.space_group_name_H-M   'P 1'
#
loop_
_entity.id
_entity.type
_entity.pdbx_description
1 polymer ?
#
loop_
_entity_poly.entity_id
_entity_poly.type
_entity_poly.pdbx_seq_one_letter_code
_entity_poly.pdbx_strand_id
1 'polypeptide(L)'
;MPLFGNTFSPKKTPPRKSASLSNLHNLDRSTREVELGLDYGTPTMNLAGQSLKFENGHWVAETGVSGGVDQREAQRLRRRNQQLEEENNLLQVKVEVLLDMVRTVLGSAARAWLWREAPPHVGPSSSPPPSARWPGNIESKDTKGNRAQSPPSSTRGRREGQ
;
A
#
# COMPACT_ATOMS: atom_id res chain seq x y z
N MET A 1 -20.90 -61.89 47.50
CA MET A 1 -20.48 -60.59 46.95
C MET A 1 -20.86 -60.55 45.47
N PRO A 2 -21.72 -59.64 44.99
CA PRO A 2 -21.84 -59.36 43.56
C PRO A 2 -20.76 -58.36 43.15
N LEU A 3 -19.86 -58.80 42.28
CA LEU A 3 -18.89 -57.98 41.55
C LEU A 3 -19.57 -57.49 40.25
N PHE A 4 -19.55 -56.17 40.02
CA PHE A 4 -20.02 -55.45 38.82
C PHE A 4 -21.53 -55.23 38.70
N GLY A 5 -22.01 -54.21 39.42
CA GLY A 5 -23.32 -53.62 39.19
C GLY A 5 -23.32 -52.15 39.58
N ASN A 6 -22.81 -51.28 38.71
CA ASN A 6 -23.14 -49.86 38.76
C ASN A 6 -23.21 -49.33 37.33
N THR A 7 -24.38 -49.48 36.72
CA THR A 7 -24.72 -48.83 35.45
C THR A 7 -24.59 -47.33 35.66
N PHE A 8 -23.56 -46.74 35.05
CA PHE A 8 -23.38 -45.30 34.96
C PHE A 8 -24.66 -44.68 34.40
N SER A 9 -25.47 -44.08 35.28
CA SER A 9 -26.69 -43.37 34.92
C SER A 9 -26.43 -41.88 35.14
N PRO A 10 -25.76 -41.21 34.18
CA PRO A 10 -25.41 -39.81 34.33
C PRO A 10 -26.69 -39.00 34.47
N LYS A 11 -26.79 -38.24 35.55
CA LYS A 11 -27.91 -37.34 35.80
C LYS A 11 -28.07 -36.38 34.62
N LYS A 12 -29.32 -36.17 34.18
CA LYS A 12 -29.66 -35.20 33.14
C LYS A 12 -29.01 -33.86 33.47
N THR A 13 -28.14 -33.39 32.60
CA THR A 13 -27.49 -32.08 32.76
C THR A 13 -28.57 -30.99 32.78
N PRO A 14 -28.52 -30.04 33.72
CA PRO A 14 -29.47 -28.95 33.77
C PRO A 14 -29.53 -28.22 32.42
N PRO A 15 -30.72 -27.78 31.98
CA PRO A 15 -30.86 -27.04 30.73
C PRO A 15 -29.85 -25.89 30.68
N ARG A 16 -29.01 -25.88 29.64
CA ARG A 16 -28.07 -24.78 29.39
C ARG A 16 -28.89 -23.50 29.21
N LYS A 17 -28.59 -22.49 30.03
CA LYS A 17 -29.14 -21.12 29.90
C LYS A 17 -28.56 -20.36 28.69
N SER A 18 -27.82 -21.02 27.81
CA SER A 18 -27.35 -20.39 26.58
C SER A 18 -28.55 -20.16 25.67
N ALA A 19 -28.85 -18.90 25.38
CA ALA A 19 -29.85 -18.50 24.40
C ALA A 19 -29.42 -19.02 23.03
N SER A 20 -29.90 -20.20 22.65
CA SER A 20 -29.99 -20.54 21.24
C SER A 20 -30.96 -19.55 20.61
N LEU A 21 -30.58 -18.96 19.47
CA LEU A 21 -31.48 -18.09 18.67
C LEU A 21 -32.76 -18.83 18.22
N SER A 22 -32.87 -20.14 18.50
CA SER A 22 -34.10 -20.91 18.34
C SER A 22 -35.24 -20.53 19.30
N ASN A 23 -34.95 -19.87 20.43
CA ASN A 23 -35.98 -19.43 21.40
C ASN A 23 -36.53 -18.03 21.14
N LEU A 24 -36.34 -17.50 19.93
CA LEU A 24 -36.76 -16.16 19.51
C LEU A 24 -38.28 -15.90 19.62
N HIS A 25 -39.08 -16.97 19.67
CA HIS A 25 -40.52 -16.93 19.89
C HIS A 25 -40.93 -16.73 21.36
N ASN A 26 -40.01 -16.96 22.31
CA ASN A 26 -40.25 -16.77 23.75
C ASN A 26 -39.92 -15.36 24.23
N LEU A 27 -39.25 -14.55 23.39
CA LEU A 27 -39.09 -13.13 23.65
C LEU A 27 -40.40 -12.39 23.36
N ASP A 28 -40.73 -11.46 24.23
CA ASP A 28 -41.80 -10.51 23.99
C ASP A 28 -41.50 -9.66 22.75
N ARG A 29 -42.56 -9.18 22.11
CA ARG A 29 -42.47 -8.41 20.86
C ARG A 29 -41.55 -7.20 20.99
N SER A 30 -41.64 -6.47 22.10
CA SER A 30 -40.80 -5.30 22.38
C SER A 30 -39.32 -5.64 22.45
N THR A 31 -38.94 -6.64 23.24
CA THR A 31 -37.52 -7.04 23.35
C THR A 31 -36.98 -7.57 22.03
N ARG A 32 -37.79 -8.32 21.28
CA ARG A 32 -37.42 -8.80 19.94
C ARG A 32 -37.17 -7.65 18.95
N GLU A 33 -38.02 -6.63 18.96
CA GLU A 33 -37.88 -5.46 18.08
C GLU A 33 -36.65 -4.60 18.47
N VAL A 34 -36.29 -4.53 19.75
CA VAL A 34 -35.10 -3.79 20.21
C VAL A 34 -33.80 -4.54 19.90
N GLU A 35 -33.74 -5.85 20.16
CA GLU A 35 -32.48 -6.60 20.01
C GLU A 35 -32.22 -7.09 18.57
N LEU A 36 -33.29 -7.39 17.83
CA LEU A 36 -33.22 -8.05 16.52
C LEU A 36 -34.05 -7.32 15.46
N GLY A 37 -34.55 -6.13 15.77
CA GLY A 37 -35.24 -5.30 14.80
C GLY A 37 -34.30 -4.77 13.72
N LEU A 38 -34.92 -4.22 12.67
CA LEU A 38 -34.20 -3.57 11.58
C LEU A 38 -33.75 -2.14 11.94
N ASP A 39 -34.12 -1.65 13.12
CA ASP A 39 -33.76 -0.32 13.62
C ASP A 39 -32.54 -0.42 14.54
N TYR A 40 -31.40 -0.79 13.96
CA TYR A 40 -30.13 -0.99 14.67
C TYR A 40 -29.30 0.31 14.83
N GLY A 41 -29.82 1.45 14.38
CA GLY A 41 -29.12 2.74 14.41
C GLY A 41 -27.77 2.71 13.68
N THR A 42 -26.88 3.65 14.01
CA THR A 42 -25.49 3.63 13.56
C THR A 42 -24.71 2.54 14.30
N PRO A 43 -24.03 1.61 13.61
CA PRO A 43 -23.25 0.57 14.28
C PRO A 43 -22.24 1.14 15.27
N THR A 44 -22.23 0.62 16.50
CA THR A 44 -21.28 0.99 17.56
C THR A 44 -20.48 -0.23 18.02
N MET A 45 -19.23 -0.04 18.41
CA MET A 45 -18.32 -1.11 18.85
C MET A 45 -17.50 -0.62 20.04
N ASN A 46 -17.39 -1.42 21.10
CA ASN A 46 -16.51 -1.14 22.22
C ASN A 46 -15.27 -2.05 22.15
N LEU A 47 -14.11 -1.45 21.90
CA LEU A 47 -12.81 -2.13 21.84
C LEU A 47 -11.87 -1.51 22.85
N ALA A 48 -11.29 -2.33 23.74
CA ALA A 48 -10.32 -1.87 24.74
C ALA A 48 -10.80 -0.69 25.61
N GLY A 49 -12.11 -0.57 25.87
CA GLY A 49 -12.69 0.53 26.63
C GLY A 49 -12.93 1.81 25.81
N GLN A 50 -12.68 1.78 24.51
CA GLN A 50 -13.02 2.85 23.57
C GLN A 50 -14.33 2.51 22.85
N SER A 51 -15.32 3.40 22.96
CA SER A 51 -16.54 3.36 22.16
C SER A 51 -16.27 3.94 20.77
N LEU A 52 -16.55 3.16 19.73
CA LEU A 52 -16.38 3.52 18.32
C LEU A 52 -17.75 3.54 17.65
N LYS A 53 -18.03 4.58 16.86
CA LYS A 53 -19.23 4.71 16.03
C LYS A 53 -18.87 4.64 14.55
N PHE A 54 -19.68 3.97 13.76
CA PHE A 54 -19.48 3.89 12.31
C PHE A 54 -20.13 5.09 11.62
N GLU A 55 -19.30 5.99 11.08
CA GLU A 55 -19.72 7.20 10.39
C GLU A 55 -18.96 7.36 9.07
N ASN A 56 -19.65 7.71 7.97
CA ASN A 56 -19.03 7.97 6.66
C ASN A 56 -18.13 6.84 6.12
N GLY A 57 -18.39 5.57 6.48
CA GLY A 57 -17.61 4.42 6.01
C GLY A 57 -16.40 4.07 6.89
N HIS A 58 -16.21 4.74 8.02
CA HIS A 58 -15.09 4.50 8.93
C HIS A 58 -15.51 4.52 10.40
N TRP A 59 -14.78 3.77 11.24
CA TRP A 59 -14.97 3.75 12.69
C TRP A 59 -14.33 4.98 13.33
N VAL A 60 -15.14 5.79 14.01
CA VAL A 60 -14.73 7.02 14.68
C VAL A 60 -14.86 6.83 16.19
N ALA A 61 -13.84 7.16 16.96
CA ALA A 61 -13.94 7.12 18.42
C ALA A 61 -14.94 8.16 18.93
N GLU A 62 -15.88 7.71 19.75
CA GLU A 62 -16.78 8.56 20.51
C GLU A 62 -15.92 9.39 21.48
N THR A 63 -16.10 10.71 21.45
CA THR A 63 -15.11 11.71 21.88
C THR A 63 -14.95 11.83 23.41
N GLY A 64 -15.08 10.72 24.15
CA GLY A 64 -15.24 10.70 25.59
C GLY A 64 -13.96 10.61 26.42
N VAL A 65 -13.02 9.69 26.14
CA VAL A 65 -11.94 9.40 27.13
C VAL A 65 -10.56 9.09 26.53
N SER A 66 -10.46 8.64 25.28
CA SER A 66 -9.20 8.07 24.78
C SER A 66 -8.61 8.72 23.52
N GLY A 67 -9.34 9.64 22.87
CA GLY A 67 -8.88 10.30 21.64
C GLY A 67 -7.74 11.30 21.82
N GLY A 68 -7.44 11.75 23.04
CA GLY A 68 -6.40 12.77 23.28
C GLY A 68 -4.96 12.24 23.21
N VAL A 69 -4.73 11.01 23.68
CA VAL A 69 -3.38 10.41 23.70
C VAL A 69 -3.00 9.91 22.31
N ASP A 70 -3.90 9.18 21.64
CA ASP A 70 -3.71 8.70 20.27
C ASP A 70 -3.55 9.87 19.28
N GLN A 71 -4.29 10.97 19.45
CA GLN A 71 -4.15 12.15 18.61
C GLN A 71 -2.80 12.86 18.82
N ARG A 72 -2.29 12.91 20.06
CA ARG A 72 -1.00 13.51 20.37
C ARG A 72 0.16 12.68 19.82
N GLU A 73 0.07 11.36 19.93
CA GLU A 73 1.04 10.45 19.31
C GLU A 73 0.96 10.49 17.78
N ALA A 74 -0.24 10.52 17.21
CA ALA A 74 -0.43 10.68 15.76
C ALA A 74 0.15 12.00 15.26
N GLN A 75 -0.03 13.11 15.99
CA GLN A 75 0.60 14.39 15.65
C GLN A 75 2.12 14.32 15.72
N ARG A 76 2.68 13.67 16.75
CA ARG A 76 4.13 13.48 16.88
C ARG A 76 4.69 12.64 15.73
N LEU A 77 3.99 11.57 15.35
CA LEU A 77 4.37 10.70 14.23
C LEU A 77 4.32 11.46 12.91
N ARG A 78 3.29 12.29 12.68
CA ARG A 78 3.21 13.15 11.49
C ARG A 78 4.40 14.10 11.39
N ARG A 79 4.79 14.77 12.48
CA ARG A 79 5.95 15.66 12.50
C ARG A 79 7.26 14.92 12.20
N ARG A 80 7.44 13.73 12.78
CA ARG A 80 8.62 12.89 12.50
C ARG A 80 8.66 12.43 11.05
N ASN A 81 7.52 12.04 10.49
CA ASN A 81 7.45 11.61 9.11
C ASN A 81 7.80 12.76 8.16
N GLN A 82 7.27 13.96 8.41
CA GLN A 82 7.61 15.16 7.65
C GLN A 82 9.12 15.49 7.71
N GLN A 83 9.74 15.38 8.89
CA GLN A 83 11.19 15.55 9.02
C GLN A 83 11.98 14.51 8.22
N LEU A 84 11.55 13.25 8.25
CA LEU A 84 12.20 12.18 7.50
C LEU A 84 12.03 12.38 5.99
N GLU A 85 10.88 12.88 5.52
CA GLU A 85 10.65 13.24 4.13
C GLU A 85 11.57 14.39 3.69
N GLU A 86 11.73 15.42 4.51
CA GLU A 86 12.65 16.53 4.26
C GLU A 86 14.11 16.06 4.19
N GLU A 87 14.54 15.21 5.14
CA GLU A 87 15.87 14.60 5.12
C GLU A 87 16.09 13.72 3.89
N ASN A 88 15.09 12.91 3.52
CA ASN A 88 15.15 12.07 2.33
C ASN A 88 15.31 12.92 1.06
N ASN A 89 14.49 13.95 0.89
CA ASN A 89 14.58 14.87 -0.23
C ASN A 89 15.94 15.58 -0.28
N LEU A 90 16.46 16.02 0.88
CA LEU A 90 17.80 16.62 0.96
C LEU A 90 18.90 15.62 0.57
N LEU A 91 18.80 14.38 1.03
CA LEU A 91 19.74 13.32 0.68
C LEU A 91 19.71 13.01 -0.82
N GLN A 92 18.53 12.98 -1.44
CA GLN A 92 18.40 12.82 -2.89
C GLN A 92 19.14 13.94 -3.64
N VAL A 93 18.90 15.20 -3.28
CA VAL A 93 19.59 16.35 -3.89
C VAL A 93 21.10 16.27 -3.69
N LYS A 94 21.58 15.88 -2.50
CA LYS A 94 23.01 15.70 -2.25
C LYS A 94 23.63 14.65 -3.18
N VAL A 95 22.94 13.52 -3.36
CA VAL A 95 23.40 12.47 -4.28
C VAL A 95 23.43 12.99 -5.71
N GLU A 96 22.39 13.69 -6.17
CA GLU A 96 22.35 14.26 -7.52
C GLU A 96 23.49 15.25 -7.77
N VAL A 97 23.74 16.17 -6.83
CA VAL A 97 24.83 17.13 -6.92
C VAL A 97 26.19 16.43 -6.95
N LEU A 98 26.40 15.43 -6.10
CA LEU A 98 27.65 14.65 -6.11
C LEU A 98 27.84 13.91 -7.43
N LEU A 99 26.77 13.32 -7.99
CA LEU A 99 26.82 12.68 -9.29
C LEU A 99 27.11 13.70 -10.41
N ASP A 100 26.56 14.90 -10.34
CA ASP A 100 26.84 15.98 -11.30
C ASP A 100 28.30 16.46 -11.22
N MET A 101 28.84 16.61 -10.00
CA MET A 101 30.25 16.92 -9.78
C MET A 101 31.15 15.85 -10.40
N VAL A 102 30.85 14.57 -10.15
CA VAL A 102 31.63 13.45 -10.73
C VAL A 102 31.51 13.43 -12.25
N ARG A 103 30.32 13.62 -12.82
CA ARG A 103 30.11 13.71 -14.27
C ARG A 103 30.87 14.88 -14.88
N THR A 104 30.91 16.03 -14.21
CA THR A 104 31.64 17.21 -14.66
C THR A 104 33.14 16.98 -14.69
N VAL A 105 33.70 16.35 -13.64
CA VAL A 105 35.13 16.02 -13.56
C VAL A 105 35.51 14.93 -14.57
N LEU A 106 34.73 13.85 -14.67
CA LEU A 106 34.99 12.79 -15.64
C LEU A 106 34.84 13.30 -17.07
N GLY A 107 33.84 14.15 -17.33
CA GLY A 107 33.63 14.77 -18.63
C GLY A 107 34.75 15.75 -18.99
N SER A 108 35.23 16.56 -18.05
CA SER A 108 36.36 17.47 -18.30
C SER A 108 37.65 16.71 -18.54
N ALA A 109 37.92 15.66 -17.76
CA ALA A 109 39.03 14.75 -17.99
C ALA A 109 38.91 14.11 -19.38
N ALA A 110 37.78 13.50 -19.73
CA ALA A 110 37.57 12.87 -21.04
C ALA A 110 37.78 13.85 -22.20
N ARG A 111 37.32 15.09 -22.08
CA ARG A 111 37.61 16.16 -23.06
C ARG A 111 39.10 16.46 -23.12
N ALA A 112 39.78 16.61 -21.98
CA ALA A 112 41.23 16.86 -21.94
C ALA A 112 42.04 15.70 -22.54
N TRP A 113 41.65 14.45 -22.27
CA TRP A 113 42.20 13.25 -22.93
C TRP A 113 41.99 13.31 -24.44
N LEU A 114 40.79 13.66 -24.90
CA LEU A 114 40.50 13.82 -26.33
C LEU A 114 41.36 14.92 -26.99
N TRP A 115 41.58 16.04 -26.30
CA TRP A 115 42.46 17.11 -26.77
C TRP A 115 43.94 16.71 -26.76
N ARG A 116 44.35 15.80 -25.88
CA ARG A 116 45.73 15.31 -25.76
C ARG A 116 46.10 14.26 -26.80
N GLU A 117 45.15 13.41 -27.16
CA GLU A 117 45.31 12.39 -28.21
C GLU A 117 44.98 12.92 -29.62
N ALA A 118 44.52 14.18 -29.74
CA ALA A 118 44.32 14.83 -31.03
C ALA A 118 45.67 15.01 -31.75
N PRO A 119 45.83 14.50 -32.99
CA PRO A 119 47.10 14.57 -33.70
C PRO A 119 47.52 16.03 -33.96
N PRO A 120 48.81 16.39 -33.75
CA PRO A 120 49.27 17.77 -33.84
C PRO A 120 49.56 18.17 -35.29
N HIS A 121 48.57 18.18 -36.19
CA HIS A 121 48.68 18.79 -37.52
C HIS A 121 47.37 18.72 -38.31
N VAL A 122 46.53 19.76 -38.20
CA VAL A 122 45.96 20.45 -39.37
C VAL A 122 45.73 21.91 -38.94
N GLY A 123 46.49 22.85 -39.51
CA GLY A 123 46.20 24.29 -39.41
C GLY A 123 44.84 24.61 -40.06
N PRO A 124 44.40 25.88 -40.12
CA PRO A 124 43.06 26.23 -40.57
C PRO A 124 42.91 26.03 -42.08
N SER A 125 42.63 24.80 -42.51
CA SER A 125 42.13 24.46 -43.84
C SER A 125 40.61 24.40 -43.73
N SER A 126 39.97 25.42 -44.28
CA SER A 126 38.54 25.53 -44.51
C SER A 126 37.99 24.30 -45.23
N SER A 127 37.46 23.33 -44.50
CA SER A 127 36.56 22.29 -45.02
C SER A 127 35.79 21.68 -43.85
N PRO A 128 34.44 21.66 -43.89
CA PRO A 128 33.67 21.04 -42.84
C PRO A 128 33.91 19.51 -42.87
N PRO A 129 33.97 18.83 -41.70
CA PRO A 129 34.16 17.38 -41.68
C PRO A 129 32.94 16.68 -42.28
N PRO A 130 33.13 15.56 -43.01
CA PRO A 130 32.00 14.80 -43.53
C PRO A 130 31.22 14.19 -42.37
N SER A 131 29.89 14.33 -42.45
CA SER A 131 28.92 13.71 -41.55
C SER A 131 29.27 12.24 -41.30
N ALA A 132 29.65 11.91 -40.07
CA ALA A 132 29.93 10.55 -39.64
C ALA A 132 28.63 9.72 -39.76
N ARG A 133 28.57 8.92 -40.82
CA ARG A 133 27.52 7.94 -41.07
C ARG A 133 27.74 6.76 -40.13
N TRP A 134 26.84 6.58 -39.16
CA TRP A 134 26.81 5.42 -38.29
C TRP A 134 26.69 4.13 -39.14
N PRO A 135 27.52 3.10 -38.93
CA PRO A 135 27.29 1.81 -39.56
C PRO A 135 26.10 1.14 -38.88
N GLY A 136 25.00 1.06 -39.63
CA GLY A 136 23.89 0.17 -39.32
C GLY A 136 24.20 -1.29 -39.67
N ASN A 137 23.41 -2.16 -39.05
CA ASN A 137 23.31 -3.62 -39.20
C ASN A 137 24.37 -4.47 -38.50
N ILE A 138 24.05 -4.84 -37.25
CA ILE A 138 24.26 -6.21 -36.78
C ILE A 138 22.98 -6.97 -37.10
N GLU A 139 23.11 -7.91 -38.03
CA GLU A 139 22.10 -8.86 -38.44
C GLU A 139 21.87 -9.88 -37.31
N SER A 140 20.77 -9.74 -36.57
CA SER A 140 20.33 -10.78 -35.60
C SER A 140 19.54 -11.85 -36.34
N LYS A 141 20.20 -12.99 -36.59
CA LYS A 141 19.54 -14.25 -36.93
C LYS A 141 18.63 -14.71 -35.79
N ASP A 142 17.49 -15.25 -36.20
CA ASP A 142 16.38 -15.73 -35.40
C ASP A 142 16.77 -16.66 -34.24
N THR A 143 16.21 -16.40 -33.06
CA THR A 143 15.73 -17.48 -32.17
C THR A 143 14.37 -17.12 -31.60
N LYS A 144 13.36 -17.88 -32.05
CA LYS A 144 12.01 -17.99 -31.48
C LYS A 144 12.07 -18.23 -29.97
N GLY A 145 11.24 -17.53 -29.20
CA GLY A 145 11.00 -17.90 -27.79
C GLY A 145 10.17 -16.91 -26.98
N ASN A 146 8.84 -16.99 -27.11
CA ASN A 146 7.84 -16.65 -26.10
C ASN A 146 7.82 -15.23 -25.47
N ARG A 147 7.02 -14.35 -26.09
CA ARG A 147 6.45 -13.16 -25.43
C ARG A 147 5.02 -13.47 -24.98
N ALA A 148 4.84 -13.79 -23.70
CA ALA A 148 3.53 -13.70 -23.06
C ALA A 148 3.12 -12.22 -23.03
N GLN A 149 2.08 -11.89 -23.80
CA GLN A 149 1.48 -10.56 -23.83
C GLN A 149 0.56 -10.43 -22.61
N SER A 150 0.85 -9.46 -21.74
CA SER A 150 -0.15 -8.90 -20.81
C SER A 150 -0.98 -7.87 -21.59
N PRO A 151 -2.32 -7.85 -21.47
CA PRO A 151 -3.16 -6.95 -22.24
C PRO A 151 -3.15 -5.53 -21.64
N PRO A 152 -3.25 -4.47 -22.47
CA PRO A 152 -3.40 -3.10 -21.99
C PRO A 152 -4.84 -2.78 -21.57
N SER A 153 -4.94 -1.95 -20.55
CA SER A 153 -6.14 -1.31 -20.01
C SER A 153 -6.84 -0.44 -21.06
N SER A 154 -8.09 -0.80 -21.38
CA SER A 154 -8.98 0.01 -22.22
C SER A 154 -9.91 0.84 -21.34
N THR A 155 -9.63 2.14 -21.26
CA THR A 155 -10.55 3.20 -20.84
C THR A 155 -11.39 3.63 -22.04
N ARG A 156 -12.72 3.35 -22.07
CA ARG A 156 -13.70 4.20 -22.78
C ARG A 156 -15.19 3.86 -22.53
N GLY A 157 -15.97 4.90 -22.21
CA GLY A 157 -17.41 5.09 -22.52
C GLY A 157 -18.39 4.37 -21.57
N ARG A 158 -19.20 5.00 -20.73
CA ARG A 158 -20.19 6.09 -20.94
C ARG A 158 -21.16 5.83 -22.11
N ARG A 159 -22.29 5.19 -21.80
CA ARG A 159 -23.65 5.28 -22.39
C ARG A 159 -24.60 4.82 -21.26
N GLU A 160 -25.43 5.65 -20.64
CA GLU A 160 -26.73 6.19 -21.10
C GLU A 160 -27.64 5.13 -21.75
N GLY A 161 -28.80 4.88 -21.11
CA GLY A 161 -29.99 4.35 -21.78
C GLY A 161 -30.90 3.46 -20.93
N GLN A 162 -31.98 4.09 -20.42
CA GLN A 162 -33.33 3.55 -20.13
C GLN A 162 -33.56 2.65 -18.90
#